data_AF-A0A1M3CMD4-F1
#
_entry.id   AF-A0A1M3CMD4-F1
#
_cell.length_a   1.000
_cell.length_b   1.000
_cell.length_c   1.000
_cell.angle_alpha   90.00
_cell.angle_beta   90.00
_cell.angle_gamma   90.00
#
_symmetry.space_group_name_H-M   'P 1'
#
loop_
_entity.id
_entity.type
_entity.pdbx_description
1 polymer ?
#
loop_
_entity_poly.entity_id
_entity_poly.type
_entity_poly.pdbx_seq_one_letter_code
_entity_poly.pdbx_strand_id
1 'polypeptide(L)'
;MGKLSLAAKITHVPSMFISEMPGPHHGCRQPAIDGLTEIGRRCDALGVDTIVVFDTHWLVNTAYHINARERYAGIYTSNEFPHFIQDLAYDYRGAPDLGDEIARLVSAEGIRMMAHHVDTLEPEYGTLVPMRYINADGRFRVLSIVAWCPWHEMEESFRIGRAVRRAIEEGGCNAAILASGSLSHRIHDNNAAPAGIHTISDEFYRQVDLRVLDLWRAGRNEEFVKMLPLYSRLCHGEGFMHDTAMLFGALGGDGYDGRAEILTDYFTSSGTGQVNAVFPLAA
;
A
#
# COMPACT_ATOMS: atom_id res chain seq x y z
N MET A 1 -15.25 11.91 -17.12
CA MET A 1 -14.60 12.43 -15.90
C MET A 1 -14.35 11.23 -15.02
N GLY A 2 -13.11 11.02 -14.61
CA GLY A 2 -12.74 9.88 -13.80
C GLY A 2 -13.17 10.06 -12.35
N LYS A 3 -12.95 9.03 -11.54
CA LYS A 3 -13.43 8.98 -10.16
C LYS A 3 -12.49 8.17 -9.29
N LEU A 4 -12.09 8.71 -8.16
CA LEU A 4 -11.53 7.90 -7.07
C LEU A 4 -12.71 7.29 -6.31
N SER A 5 -12.88 5.98 -6.37
CA SER A 5 -14.02 5.28 -5.75
C SER A 5 -13.69 4.57 -4.45
N LEU A 6 -12.43 4.18 -4.25
CA LEU A 6 -11.98 3.53 -3.03
C LEU A 6 -10.56 3.97 -2.67
N ALA A 7 -10.31 4.16 -1.38
CA ALA A 7 -8.99 4.45 -0.85
C ALA A 7 -8.76 3.60 0.41
N ALA A 8 -7.64 2.88 0.47
CA ALA A 8 -7.37 1.98 1.58
C ALA A 8 -5.88 1.93 1.97
N LYS A 9 -5.63 1.67 3.26
CA LYS A 9 -4.35 1.18 3.78
C LYS A 9 -4.47 -0.33 3.93
N ILE A 10 -3.53 -1.08 3.36
CA ILE A 10 -3.62 -2.54 3.30
C ILE A 10 -2.31 -3.23 3.68
N THR A 11 -2.44 -4.46 4.17
CA THR A 11 -1.32 -5.35 4.46
C THR A 11 -0.93 -6.18 3.22
N HIS A 12 0.36 -6.55 3.14
CA HIS A 12 0.91 -7.43 2.11
C HIS A 12 1.90 -8.46 2.70
N VAL A 13 1.69 -8.89 3.94
CA VAL A 13 2.68 -9.73 4.63
C VAL A 13 2.88 -11.07 3.91
N PRO A 14 4.14 -11.50 3.66
CA PRO A 14 4.42 -12.79 3.06
C PRO A 14 3.87 -14.00 3.84
N SER A 15 3.62 -13.83 5.16
CA SER A 15 2.98 -14.87 5.98
C SER A 15 1.55 -15.23 5.55
N MET A 16 0.92 -14.43 4.68
CA MET A 16 -0.34 -14.80 4.02
C MET A 16 -0.20 -16.05 3.14
N PHE A 17 0.94 -16.24 2.46
CA PHE A 17 1.18 -17.44 1.65
C PHE A 17 1.31 -18.69 2.52
N ILE A 18 2.06 -18.58 3.62
CA ILE A 18 2.20 -19.68 4.59
C ILE A 18 0.84 -20.01 5.21
N SER A 19 -0.01 -18.99 5.42
CA SER A 19 -1.36 -19.18 5.94
C SER A 19 -2.24 -20.04 5.04
N GLU A 20 -1.97 -20.10 3.73
CA GLU A 20 -2.72 -20.95 2.79
C GLU A 20 -2.18 -22.39 2.75
N MET A 21 -0.95 -22.63 3.21
CA MET A 21 -0.29 -23.93 3.13
C MET A 21 -0.64 -24.82 4.34
N PRO A 22 -0.76 -26.15 4.16
CA PRO A 22 -0.87 -27.07 5.28
C PRO A 22 0.33 -26.95 6.22
N GLY A 23 0.09 -26.83 7.52
CA GLY A 23 1.16 -26.71 8.51
C GLY A 23 0.74 -25.97 9.78
N PRO A 24 1.69 -25.64 10.67
CA PRO A 24 1.40 -25.00 11.95
C PRO A 24 0.87 -23.57 11.84
N HIS A 25 0.97 -22.95 10.68
CA HIS A 25 0.50 -21.58 10.42
C HIS A 25 -0.71 -21.53 9.48
N HIS A 26 -1.26 -22.68 9.09
CA HIS A 26 -2.45 -22.73 8.25
C HIS A 26 -3.61 -21.94 8.88
N GLY A 27 -4.20 -21.03 8.10
CA GLY A 27 -5.30 -20.15 8.51
C GLY A 27 -4.92 -18.94 9.37
N CYS A 28 -3.64 -18.75 9.75
CA CYS A 28 -3.25 -17.70 10.69
C CYS A 28 -3.44 -16.25 10.18
N ARG A 29 -3.59 -16.06 8.86
CA ARG A 29 -3.83 -14.76 8.20
C ARG A 29 -5.17 -14.71 7.46
N GLN A 30 -6.09 -15.63 7.72
CA GLN A 30 -7.40 -15.65 7.05
C GLN A 30 -8.14 -14.30 7.17
N PRO A 31 -8.19 -13.62 8.34
CA PRO A 31 -8.86 -12.32 8.43
C PRO A 31 -8.23 -11.23 7.54
N ALA A 32 -6.91 -11.30 7.29
CA ALA A 32 -6.22 -10.37 6.40
C ALA A 32 -6.55 -10.67 4.93
N ILE A 33 -6.57 -11.94 4.55
CA ILE A 33 -6.95 -12.41 3.22
C ILE A 33 -8.40 -11.99 2.93
N ASP A 34 -9.32 -12.28 3.84
CA ASP A 34 -10.74 -11.93 3.71
C ASP A 34 -10.93 -10.40 3.56
N GLY A 35 -10.15 -9.61 4.31
CA GLY A 35 -10.16 -8.15 4.20
C GLY A 35 -9.77 -7.65 2.81
N LEU A 36 -8.73 -8.23 2.20
CA LEU A 36 -8.34 -7.90 0.82
C LEU A 36 -9.38 -8.37 -0.20
N THR A 37 -9.93 -9.57 -0.04
CA THR A 37 -11.02 -10.07 -0.90
C THR A 37 -12.25 -9.17 -0.82
N GLU A 38 -12.61 -8.66 0.36
CA GLU A 38 -13.70 -7.70 0.54
C GLU A 38 -13.40 -6.36 -0.15
N ILE A 39 -12.16 -5.86 -0.10
CA ILE A 39 -11.76 -4.68 -0.87
C ILE A 39 -11.96 -4.93 -2.38
N GLY A 40 -11.54 -6.09 -2.90
CA GLY A 40 -11.76 -6.47 -4.30
C GLY A 40 -13.25 -6.48 -4.67
N ARG A 41 -14.10 -7.06 -3.82
CA ARG A 41 -15.56 -7.07 -4.01
C ARG A 41 -16.15 -5.66 -4.02
N ARG A 42 -15.65 -4.75 -3.16
CA ARG A 42 -16.09 -3.35 -3.14
C ARG A 42 -15.63 -2.59 -4.38
N CYS A 43 -14.41 -2.81 -4.86
CA CYS A 43 -13.92 -2.27 -6.12
C CYS A 43 -14.85 -2.63 -7.28
N ASP A 44 -15.28 -3.90 -7.38
CA ASP A 44 -16.25 -4.34 -8.40
C ASP A 44 -17.59 -3.63 -8.27
N ALA A 45 -18.15 -3.60 -7.07
CA ALA A 45 -19.44 -2.97 -6.81
C ALA A 45 -19.44 -1.46 -7.13
N LEU A 46 -18.27 -0.82 -7.00
CA LEU A 46 -18.06 0.59 -7.29
C LEU A 46 -17.64 0.85 -8.76
N GLY A 47 -17.51 -0.20 -9.57
CA GLY A 47 -17.14 -0.12 -10.98
C GLY A 47 -15.70 0.33 -11.22
N VAL A 48 -14.79 0.06 -10.29
CA VAL A 48 -13.35 0.35 -10.43
C VAL A 48 -12.79 -0.42 -11.62
N ASP A 49 -11.99 0.25 -12.44
CA ASP A 49 -11.28 -0.33 -13.59
C ASP A 49 -9.75 -0.31 -13.43
N THR A 50 -9.23 0.50 -12.49
CA THR A 50 -7.80 0.73 -12.28
C THR A 50 -7.46 0.75 -10.80
N ILE A 51 -6.40 0.06 -10.40
CA ILE A 51 -5.86 0.07 -9.05
C ILE A 51 -4.50 0.75 -9.07
N VAL A 52 -4.35 1.82 -8.30
CA VAL A 52 -3.06 2.46 -8.02
C VAL A 52 -2.54 1.91 -6.69
N VAL A 53 -1.34 1.36 -6.69
CA VAL A 53 -0.67 0.83 -5.50
C VAL A 53 0.52 1.70 -5.16
N PHE A 54 0.59 2.17 -3.91
CA PHE A 54 1.81 2.72 -3.34
C PHE A 54 2.57 1.58 -2.68
N ASP A 55 3.71 1.21 -3.24
CA ASP A 55 4.44 -0.03 -2.94
C ASP A 55 5.66 0.24 -2.03
N THR A 56 5.56 -0.16 -0.76
CA THR A 56 6.66 0.00 0.22
C THR A 56 7.77 -1.04 0.08
N HIS A 57 7.73 -1.95 -0.89
CA HIS A 57 8.84 -2.84 -1.23
C HIS A 57 9.63 -2.38 -2.45
N TRP A 58 9.11 -1.42 -3.21
CA TRP A 58 9.90 -0.77 -4.25
C TRP A 58 10.80 0.30 -3.64
N LEU A 59 12.07 -0.03 -3.44
CA LEU A 59 13.10 0.89 -2.91
C LEU A 59 13.71 1.75 -4.01
N VAL A 60 13.71 3.07 -3.82
CA VAL A 60 14.44 4.00 -4.70
C VAL A 60 15.24 5.02 -3.91
N ASN A 61 16.43 5.38 -4.41
CA ASN A 61 17.31 6.31 -3.70
C ASN A 61 17.22 7.76 -4.22
N THR A 62 16.69 7.97 -5.42
CA THR A 62 16.59 9.31 -6.03
C THR A 62 15.36 9.40 -6.90
N ALA A 63 14.66 10.54 -6.89
CA ALA A 63 13.41 10.75 -7.62
C ALA A 63 12.29 9.78 -7.22
N TYR A 64 11.06 10.12 -7.58
CA TYR A 64 9.93 9.21 -7.50
C TYR A 64 9.74 8.50 -8.83
N HIS A 65 9.23 7.28 -8.77
CA HIS A 65 9.14 6.39 -9.90
C HIS A 65 7.76 5.75 -9.98
N ILE A 66 7.25 5.65 -11.20
CA ILE A 66 6.01 4.95 -11.53
C ILE A 66 6.37 3.84 -12.50
N ASN A 67 5.91 2.62 -12.22
CA ASN A 67 5.98 1.55 -13.19
C ASN A 67 4.81 1.74 -14.16
N ALA A 68 5.08 2.32 -15.32
CA ALA A 68 4.09 2.70 -16.33
C ALA A 68 4.10 1.71 -17.50
N ARG A 69 4.50 0.45 -17.27
CA ARG A 69 4.49 -0.59 -18.31
C ARG A 69 3.06 -0.94 -18.73
N GLU A 70 2.84 -1.35 -19.98
CA GLU A 70 1.51 -1.76 -20.49
C GLU A 70 0.95 -3.05 -19.87
N ARG A 71 1.82 -3.98 -19.45
CA ARG A 71 1.43 -5.28 -18.86
C ARG A 71 2.54 -5.80 -17.95
N TYR A 72 2.18 -6.33 -16.79
CA TYR A 72 3.07 -7.07 -15.90
C TYR A 72 2.75 -8.55 -16.05
N ALA A 73 3.68 -9.38 -16.53
CA ALA A 73 3.48 -10.82 -16.57
C ALA A 73 4.80 -11.54 -16.25
N GLY A 74 4.75 -12.53 -15.39
CA GLY A 74 5.93 -13.25 -14.95
C GLY A 74 5.66 -14.25 -13.81
N ILE A 75 6.75 -14.75 -13.25
CA ILE A 75 6.75 -15.63 -12.07
C ILE A 75 7.71 -15.01 -11.07
N TYR A 76 7.20 -14.65 -9.89
CA TYR A 76 7.95 -13.96 -8.85
C TYR A 76 8.33 -14.89 -7.70
N THR A 77 9.57 -14.79 -7.24
CA THR A 77 10.02 -15.32 -5.95
C THR A 77 10.57 -14.16 -5.14
N SER A 78 10.16 -14.06 -3.87
CA SER A 78 10.59 -12.93 -3.03
C SER A 78 12.10 -12.97 -2.80
N ASN A 79 12.76 -11.84 -3.06
CA ASN A 79 14.16 -11.64 -2.71
C ASN A 79 14.36 -11.52 -1.18
N GLU A 80 13.36 -11.01 -0.47
CA GLU A 80 13.39 -10.82 0.98
C GLU A 80 13.01 -12.09 1.75
N PHE A 81 11.92 -12.75 1.35
CA PHE A 81 11.39 -13.96 1.98
C PHE A 81 11.15 -15.10 0.97
N PRO A 82 12.19 -15.62 0.30
CA PRO A 82 12.05 -16.68 -0.71
C PRO A 82 11.55 -18.01 -0.14
N HIS A 83 11.54 -18.19 1.17
CA HIS A 83 10.98 -19.37 1.84
C HIS A 83 9.49 -19.21 2.17
N PHE A 84 8.89 -18.05 1.90
CA PHE A 84 7.46 -17.78 2.06
C PHE A 84 6.77 -17.63 0.69
N ILE A 85 7.31 -16.77 -0.19
CA ILE A 85 6.75 -16.52 -1.51
C ILE A 85 7.67 -17.13 -2.57
N GLN A 86 7.20 -18.21 -3.19
CA GLN A 86 7.86 -18.95 -4.27
C GLN A 86 6.91 -19.07 -5.45
N ASP A 87 7.46 -18.94 -6.65
CA ASP A 87 6.76 -19.25 -7.91
C ASP A 87 5.39 -18.56 -8.07
N LEU A 88 5.25 -17.32 -7.57
CA LEU A 88 4.04 -16.53 -7.70
C LEU A 88 3.86 -16.07 -9.14
N ALA A 89 3.06 -16.80 -9.91
CA ALA A 89 2.64 -16.38 -11.24
C ALA A 89 1.72 -15.15 -11.16
N TYR A 90 1.92 -14.20 -12.06
CA TYR A 90 1.11 -12.99 -12.17
C TYR A 90 0.95 -12.55 -13.63
N ASP A 91 -0.18 -11.92 -13.93
CA ASP A 91 -0.50 -11.36 -15.24
C ASP A 91 -1.55 -10.24 -15.11
N TYR A 92 -1.11 -8.99 -15.23
CA TYR A 92 -1.94 -7.81 -15.01
C TYR A 92 -1.72 -6.78 -16.11
N ARG A 93 -2.79 -6.09 -16.52
CA ARG A 93 -2.69 -4.94 -17.41
C ARG A 93 -2.18 -3.73 -16.64
N GLY A 94 -1.32 -2.93 -17.25
CA GLY A 94 -0.83 -1.69 -16.66
C GLY A 94 -1.69 -0.46 -16.97
N ALA A 95 -1.33 0.67 -16.37
CA ALA A 95 -1.96 1.97 -16.61
C ALA A 95 -0.98 3.07 -17.07
N PRO A 96 -0.30 2.90 -18.22
CA PRO A 96 0.73 3.82 -18.73
C PRO A 96 0.26 5.28 -18.83
N ASP A 97 -0.92 5.48 -19.41
CA ASP A 97 -1.58 6.78 -19.58
C ASP A 97 -1.78 7.52 -18.25
N LEU A 98 -2.26 6.82 -17.22
CA LEU A 98 -2.40 7.39 -15.88
C LEU A 98 -1.02 7.68 -15.26
N GLY A 99 -0.05 6.78 -15.42
CA GLY A 99 1.31 6.96 -14.92
C GLY A 99 2.00 8.18 -15.51
N ASP A 100 1.92 8.37 -16.83
CA ASP A 100 2.49 9.52 -17.53
C ASP A 100 1.87 10.83 -17.06
N GLU A 101 0.55 10.85 -16.88
CA GLU A 101 -0.16 12.04 -16.42
C GLU A 101 0.19 12.41 -14.97
N ILE A 102 0.30 11.42 -14.08
CA ILE A 102 0.76 11.64 -12.70
C ILE A 102 2.18 12.22 -12.70
N ALA A 103 3.11 11.61 -13.44
CA ALA A 103 4.49 12.10 -13.51
C ALA A 103 4.55 13.54 -14.04
N ARG A 104 3.72 13.87 -15.03
CA ARG A 104 3.60 15.24 -15.58
C ARG A 104 3.09 16.24 -14.54
N LEU A 105 2.02 15.91 -13.82
CA LEU A 105 1.42 16.77 -12.79
C LEU A 105 2.39 17.01 -11.63
N VAL A 106 3.03 15.95 -11.13
CA VAL A 106 4.00 16.02 -10.03
C VAL A 106 5.25 16.80 -10.45
N SER A 107 5.74 16.61 -11.67
CA SER A 107 6.91 17.34 -12.19
C SER A 107 6.61 18.83 -12.41
N ALA A 108 5.40 19.19 -12.83
CA ALA A 108 4.98 20.60 -12.96
C ALA A 108 4.97 21.33 -11.60
N GLU A 109 4.90 20.58 -10.51
CA GLU A 109 4.98 21.05 -9.13
C GLU A 109 6.42 21.15 -8.58
N GLY A 110 7.43 20.83 -9.40
CA GLY A 110 8.85 20.90 -9.04
C GLY A 110 9.37 19.64 -8.33
N ILE A 111 8.56 18.58 -8.21
CA ILE A 111 8.98 17.30 -7.62
C ILE A 111 9.46 16.39 -8.74
N ARG A 112 10.67 15.83 -8.60
CA ARG A 112 11.25 14.96 -9.64
C ARG A 112 10.57 13.59 -9.62
N MET A 113 9.70 13.30 -10.59
CA MET A 113 9.01 12.02 -10.77
C MET A 113 9.13 11.52 -12.22
N MET A 114 9.32 10.21 -12.42
CA MET A 114 9.48 9.59 -13.73
C MET A 114 8.54 8.40 -13.90
N ALA A 115 7.82 8.37 -15.03
CA ALA A 115 7.06 7.21 -15.48
C ALA A 115 7.94 6.31 -16.36
N HIS A 116 7.99 5.02 -16.05
CA HIS A 116 8.87 4.06 -16.72
C HIS A 116 8.10 3.07 -17.58
N HIS A 117 8.41 3.06 -18.87
CA HIS A 117 7.89 2.10 -19.86
C HIS A 117 8.95 1.05 -20.17
N VAL A 118 9.36 0.29 -19.15
CA VAL A 118 10.48 -0.66 -19.25
C VAL A 118 9.96 -2.08 -19.12
N ASP A 119 10.17 -2.90 -20.16
CA ASP A 119 9.60 -4.25 -20.21
C ASP A 119 10.13 -5.20 -19.14
N THR A 120 11.34 -4.97 -18.65
CA THR A 120 11.99 -5.78 -17.62
C THR A 120 11.82 -5.22 -16.21
N LEU A 121 11.04 -4.14 -16.04
CA LEU A 121 10.74 -3.59 -14.73
C LEU A 121 9.52 -4.30 -14.15
N GLU A 122 9.79 -5.27 -13.29
CA GLU A 122 8.77 -6.08 -12.63
C GLU A 122 8.22 -5.37 -11.37
N PRO A 123 6.95 -5.59 -11.00
CA PRO A 123 6.41 -5.14 -9.72
C PRO A 123 6.99 -5.93 -8.55
N GLU A 124 7.12 -5.28 -7.40
CA GLU A 124 7.55 -5.93 -6.16
C GLU A 124 6.38 -6.62 -5.45
N TYR A 125 6.70 -7.41 -4.42
CA TYR A 125 5.67 -8.18 -3.72
C TYR A 125 4.67 -7.33 -2.93
N GLY A 126 5.03 -6.09 -2.58
CA GLY A 126 4.09 -5.11 -2.02
C GLY A 126 2.92 -4.84 -2.96
N THR A 127 3.14 -4.87 -4.28
CA THR A 127 2.06 -4.84 -5.28
C THR A 127 1.47 -6.23 -5.52
N LEU A 128 2.29 -7.27 -5.68
CA LEU A 128 1.82 -8.58 -6.14
C LEU A 128 0.95 -9.32 -5.11
N VAL A 129 1.28 -9.26 -3.82
CA VAL A 129 0.55 -9.96 -2.76
C VAL A 129 -0.90 -9.46 -2.67
N PRO A 130 -1.19 -8.14 -2.61
CA PRO A 130 -2.56 -7.66 -2.68
C PRO A 130 -3.29 -8.05 -3.96
N MET A 131 -2.63 -7.95 -5.12
CA MET A 131 -3.28 -8.24 -6.40
C MET A 131 -3.72 -9.70 -6.52
N ARG A 132 -3.00 -10.64 -5.89
CA ARG A 132 -3.43 -12.05 -5.81
C ARG A 132 -4.82 -12.21 -5.20
N TYR A 133 -5.17 -11.40 -4.19
CA TYR A 133 -6.45 -11.54 -3.47
C TYR A 133 -7.52 -10.54 -3.95
N ILE A 134 -7.13 -9.37 -4.45
CA ILE A 134 -8.03 -8.32 -4.94
C ILE A 134 -8.37 -8.52 -6.42
N ASN A 135 -7.38 -8.88 -7.23
CA ASN A 135 -7.40 -8.87 -8.70
C ASN A 135 -7.02 -10.24 -9.31
N ALA A 136 -7.41 -11.34 -8.66
CA ALA A 136 -6.97 -12.70 -9.03
C ALA A 136 -7.23 -13.09 -10.50
N ASP A 137 -8.25 -12.51 -11.13
CA ASP A 137 -8.64 -12.73 -12.53
C ASP A 137 -8.08 -11.67 -13.50
N GLY A 138 -7.27 -10.73 -13.02
CA GLY A 138 -6.60 -9.70 -13.82
C GLY A 138 -7.55 -8.68 -14.45
N ARG A 139 -8.76 -8.51 -13.90
CA ARG A 139 -9.79 -7.61 -14.45
C ARG A 139 -9.45 -6.12 -14.32
N PHE A 140 -8.78 -5.73 -13.24
CA PHE A 140 -8.36 -4.34 -13.03
C PHE A 140 -7.00 -4.08 -13.69
N ARG A 141 -6.84 -2.88 -14.25
CA ARG A 141 -5.51 -2.34 -14.56
C ARG A 141 -4.76 -2.04 -13.27
N VAL A 142 -3.44 -2.13 -13.28
CA VAL A 142 -2.59 -1.91 -12.11
C VAL A 142 -1.54 -0.83 -12.42
N LEU A 143 -1.34 0.09 -11.49
CA LEU A 143 -0.26 1.07 -11.54
C LEU A 143 0.51 1.00 -10.23
N SER A 144 1.78 0.60 -10.28
CA SER A 144 2.64 0.58 -9.10
C SER A 144 3.44 1.89 -9.04
N ILE A 145 3.40 2.55 -7.89
CA ILE A 145 4.15 3.77 -7.59
C ILE A 145 5.00 3.48 -6.36
N VAL A 146 6.26 3.91 -6.44
CA VAL A 146 7.24 3.69 -5.39
C VAL A 146 6.83 4.32 -4.05
N ALA A 147 7.00 3.59 -2.95
CA ALA A 147 6.72 4.11 -1.61
C ALA A 147 7.77 3.71 -0.55
N TRP A 148 8.94 3.20 -0.95
CA TRP A 148 10.10 3.10 -0.07
C TRP A 148 11.17 4.12 -0.47
N CYS A 149 11.08 5.28 0.19
CA CYS A 149 11.78 6.52 -0.18
C CYS A 149 12.66 7.04 0.98
N PRO A 150 13.85 6.45 1.22
CA PRO A 150 14.69 6.78 2.38
C PRO A 150 15.23 8.22 2.43
N TRP A 151 15.34 8.90 1.30
CA TRP A 151 16.00 10.22 1.18
C TRP A 151 15.07 11.32 0.72
N HIS A 152 13.76 11.03 0.66
CA HIS A 152 12.78 11.94 0.11
C HIS A 152 11.98 12.61 1.23
N GLU A 153 11.41 13.77 0.91
CA GLU A 153 10.63 14.53 1.88
C GLU A 153 9.20 13.98 1.96
N MET A 154 8.68 13.76 3.17
CA MET A 154 7.32 13.26 3.35
C MET A 154 6.26 14.21 2.77
N GLU A 155 6.51 15.53 2.79
CA GLU A 155 5.61 16.52 2.19
C GLU A 155 5.45 16.33 0.67
N GLU A 156 6.52 15.91 -0.02
CA GLU A 156 6.41 15.59 -1.44
C GLU A 156 5.48 14.40 -1.68
N SER A 157 5.42 13.44 -0.75
CA SER A 157 4.49 12.31 -0.84
C SER A 157 3.04 12.72 -0.63
N PHE A 158 2.75 13.65 0.29
CA PHE A 158 1.41 14.25 0.38
C PHE A 158 1.02 14.95 -0.94
N ARG A 159 1.97 15.67 -1.58
CA ARG A 159 1.76 16.32 -2.88
C ARG A 159 1.53 15.32 -4.01
N ILE A 160 2.30 14.23 -4.04
CA ILE A 160 2.11 13.13 -5.00
C ILE A 160 0.72 12.52 -4.83
N GLY A 161 0.27 12.25 -3.60
CA GLY A 161 -1.09 11.78 -3.33
C GLY A 161 -2.17 12.69 -3.92
N ARG A 162 -2.05 14.00 -3.71
CA ARG A 162 -2.95 15.01 -4.30
C ARG A 162 -2.93 14.95 -5.83
N ALA A 163 -1.73 14.85 -6.43
CA ALA A 163 -1.57 14.77 -7.88
C ALA A 163 -2.13 13.46 -8.47
N VAL A 164 -2.02 12.34 -7.75
CA VAL A 164 -2.61 11.05 -8.14
C VAL A 164 -4.14 11.17 -8.20
N ARG A 165 -4.77 11.73 -7.15
CA ARG A 165 -6.22 11.98 -7.17
C ARG A 165 -6.63 12.89 -8.32
N ARG A 166 -5.88 13.98 -8.53
CA ARG A 166 -6.14 14.92 -9.61
C ARG A 166 -6.05 14.24 -10.99
N ALA A 167 -5.02 13.41 -11.22
CA ALA A 167 -4.87 12.65 -12.47
C ALA A 167 -6.05 11.71 -12.71
N ILE A 168 -6.55 11.06 -11.65
CA ILE A 168 -7.73 10.18 -11.72
C ILE A 168 -8.98 11.00 -12.10
N GLU A 169 -9.25 12.09 -11.40
CA GLU A 169 -10.48 12.91 -11.58
C GLU A 169 -10.51 13.66 -12.92
N GLU A 170 -9.38 14.25 -13.34
CA GLU A 170 -9.22 14.91 -14.64
C GLU A 170 -9.17 13.88 -15.79
N GLY A 171 -8.76 12.65 -15.49
CA GLY A 171 -8.69 11.54 -16.42
C GLY A 171 -10.03 10.88 -16.72
N GLY A 172 -9.95 9.63 -17.20
CA GLY A 172 -11.09 8.82 -17.62
C GLY A 172 -11.29 7.51 -16.87
N CYS A 173 -10.48 7.23 -15.84
CA CYS A 173 -10.53 5.97 -15.10
C CYS A 173 -11.40 6.06 -13.84
N ASN A 174 -12.01 4.95 -13.47
CA ASN A 174 -12.58 4.77 -12.14
C ASN A 174 -11.57 3.98 -11.30
N ALA A 175 -10.93 4.63 -10.34
CA ALA A 175 -9.77 4.09 -9.66
C ALA A 175 -10.00 3.77 -8.19
N ALA A 176 -9.22 2.80 -7.70
CA ALA A 176 -8.93 2.62 -6.29
C ALA A 176 -7.47 2.95 -5.98
N ILE A 177 -7.20 3.52 -4.81
CA ILE A 177 -5.85 3.73 -4.27
C ILE A 177 -5.62 2.78 -3.10
N LEU A 178 -4.51 2.06 -3.14
CA LEU A 178 -4.07 1.16 -2.08
C LEU A 178 -2.68 1.59 -1.59
N ALA A 179 -2.60 2.11 -0.38
CA ALA A 179 -1.34 2.22 0.35
C ALA A 179 -0.99 0.83 0.87
N SER A 180 -0.10 0.14 0.15
CA SER A 180 0.33 -1.19 0.50
C SER A 180 1.58 -1.07 1.36
N GLY A 181 1.40 -1.33 2.65
CA GLY A 181 2.42 -1.14 3.67
C GLY A 181 1.85 -1.43 5.06
N SER A 182 2.71 -1.83 5.98
CA SER A 182 2.38 -1.99 7.38
C SER A 182 2.28 -0.64 8.10
N LEU A 183 1.98 -0.72 9.39
CA LEU A 183 2.15 0.36 10.36
C LEU A 183 3.62 0.34 10.83
N SER A 184 3.87 0.04 12.10
CA SER A 184 5.21 -0.09 12.63
C SER A 184 5.95 -1.25 11.96
N HIS A 185 7.21 -1.04 11.56
CA HIS A 185 7.94 -1.99 10.72
C HIS A 185 9.36 -2.25 11.23
N ARG A 186 9.46 -2.61 12.51
CA ARG A 186 10.71 -3.18 13.03
C ARG A 186 10.53 -4.71 13.11
N ILE A 187 11.15 -5.44 12.19
CA ILE A 187 11.18 -6.91 12.24
C ILE A 187 12.02 -7.41 13.42
N HIS A 188 11.66 -8.53 14.03
CA HIS A 188 12.49 -9.17 15.07
C HIS A 188 13.95 -9.36 14.64
N ASP A 189 14.88 -9.35 15.60
CA ASP A 189 16.28 -9.68 15.32
C ASP A 189 16.41 -11.07 14.70
N ASN A 190 17.37 -11.23 13.80
CA ASN A 190 17.54 -12.40 12.92
C ASN A 190 17.16 -13.75 13.58
N ASN A 191 17.85 -14.14 14.64
CA ASN A 191 17.63 -15.45 15.29
C ASN A 191 16.30 -15.54 16.08
N ALA A 192 15.69 -14.41 16.43
CA ALA A 192 14.41 -14.36 17.15
C ALA A 192 13.20 -14.33 16.19
N ALA A 193 13.41 -13.95 14.93
CA ALA A 193 12.34 -13.79 13.95
C ALA A 193 11.46 -15.04 13.73
N PRO A 194 12.00 -16.27 13.65
CA PRO A 194 11.17 -17.46 13.47
C PRO A 194 10.16 -17.67 14.60
N ALA A 195 10.54 -17.38 15.85
CA ALA A 195 9.66 -17.52 17.02
C ALA A 195 8.67 -16.35 17.15
N GLY A 196 8.94 -15.23 16.50
CA GLY A 196 8.18 -13.98 16.60
C GLY A 196 7.17 -13.74 15.47
N ILE A 197 6.83 -14.75 14.66
CA ILE A 197 5.93 -14.61 13.51
C ILE A 197 4.55 -14.01 13.86
N HIS A 198 4.07 -14.21 15.10
CA HIS A 198 2.77 -13.70 15.59
C HIS A 198 2.90 -12.62 16.67
N THR A 199 4.05 -11.96 16.79
CA THR A 199 4.29 -10.96 17.83
C THR A 199 4.83 -9.65 17.26
N ILE A 200 4.62 -8.57 18.01
CA ILE A 200 5.28 -7.27 17.78
C ILE A 200 6.71 -7.30 18.32
N SER A 201 7.63 -6.53 17.73
CA SER A 201 9.02 -6.49 18.20
C SER A 201 9.22 -5.63 19.44
N ASP A 202 8.36 -4.64 19.63
CA ASP A 202 8.39 -3.75 20.78
C ASP A 202 6.96 -3.35 21.15
N GLU A 203 6.69 -3.28 22.46
CA GLU A 203 5.39 -2.90 22.98
C GLU A 203 5.03 -1.44 22.65
N PHE A 204 6.03 -0.55 22.63
CA PHE A 204 5.84 0.84 22.25
C PHE A 204 5.21 0.94 20.86
N TYR A 205 5.69 0.16 19.88
CA TYR A 205 5.15 0.15 18.52
C TYR A 205 3.69 -0.25 18.50
N ARG A 206 3.32 -1.32 19.21
CA ARG A 206 1.92 -1.75 19.33
C ARG A 206 1.03 -0.65 19.89
N GLN A 207 1.44 0.03 20.96
CA GLN A 207 0.62 1.08 21.56
C GLN A 207 0.43 2.28 20.63
N VAL A 208 1.46 2.67 19.89
CA VAL A 208 1.34 3.77 18.94
C VAL A 208 0.53 3.37 17.70
N ASP A 209 0.64 2.14 17.22
CA ASP A 209 -0.21 1.59 16.16
C ASP A 209 -1.69 1.61 16.56
N LEU A 210 -2.01 1.15 17.77
CA LEU A 210 -3.39 1.19 18.29
C LEU A 210 -3.90 2.64 18.36
N ARG A 211 -3.04 3.58 18.76
CA ARG A 211 -3.38 5.01 18.77
C ARG A 211 -3.66 5.53 17.35
N VAL A 212 -2.90 5.12 16.34
CA VAL A 212 -3.17 5.45 14.93
C VAL A 212 -4.57 4.98 14.53
N LEU A 213 -4.92 3.72 14.83
CA LEU A 213 -6.23 3.17 14.49
C LEU A 213 -7.39 3.89 15.20
N ASP A 214 -7.19 4.26 16.46
CA ASP A 214 -8.18 5.06 17.20
C ASP A 214 -8.40 6.44 16.58
N LEU A 215 -7.33 7.10 16.13
CA LEU A 215 -7.43 8.39 15.42
C LEU A 215 -8.19 8.23 14.10
N TRP A 216 -7.87 7.21 13.31
CA TRP A 216 -8.54 6.93 12.03
C TRP A 216 -10.03 6.61 12.21
N ARG A 217 -10.39 5.75 13.18
CA ARG A 217 -11.80 5.43 13.49
C ARG A 217 -12.58 6.67 13.96
N ALA A 218 -11.92 7.57 14.69
CA ALA A 218 -12.54 8.80 15.18
C ALA A 218 -12.61 9.92 14.12
N GLY A 219 -11.96 9.76 12.96
CA GLY A 219 -11.83 10.82 11.94
C GLY A 219 -10.91 11.96 12.40
N ARG A 220 -10.08 11.73 13.43
CA ARG A 220 -9.12 12.70 13.98
C ARG A 220 -7.84 12.71 13.14
N ASN A 221 -8.00 12.83 11.82
CA ASN A 221 -6.90 12.65 10.89
C ASN A 221 -5.93 13.84 10.88
N GLU A 222 -6.38 15.05 11.21
CA GLU A 222 -5.49 16.20 11.44
C GLU A 222 -4.39 15.86 12.47
N GLU A 223 -4.77 15.23 13.57
CA GLU A 223 -3.83 14.79 14.60
C GLU A 223 -2.92 13.68 14.10
N PHE A 224 -3.46 12.72 13.36
CA PHE A 224 -2.66 11.64 12.77
C PHE A 224 -1.63 12.18 11.78
N VAL A 225 -2.02 13.06 10.85
CA VAL A 225 -1.13 13.66 9.86
C VAL A 225 0.00 14.44 10.53
N LYS A 226 -0.29 15.19 11.61
CA LYS A 226 0.74 15.88 12.41
C LYS A 226 1.68 14.90 13.14
N MET A 227 1.18 13.73 13.55
CA MET A 227 1.95 12.69 14.22
C MET A 227 2.83 11.89 13.26
N LEU A 228 2.42 11.75 11.99
CA LEU A 228 3.01 10.85 11.00
C LEU A 228 4.53 10.96 10.83
N PRO A 229 5.15 12.17 10.73
CA PRO A 229 6.59 12.27 10.56
C PRO A 229 7.38 11.67 11.73
N LEU A 230 6.91 11.90 12.96
CA LEU A 230 7.57 11.38 14.15
C LEU A 230 7.30 9.88 14.32
N TYR A 231 6.07 9.45 14.04
CA TYR A 231 5.68 8.06 14.02
C TYR A 231 6.57 7.23 13.08
N SER A 232 6.70 7.68 11.82
CA SER A 232 7.52 7.02 10.79
C SER A 232 8.94 6.76 11.29
N ARG A 233 9.58 7.76 11.89
CA ARG A 233 10.94 7.62 12.43
C ARG A 233 11.02 6.72 13.67
N LEU A 234 10.15 6.93 14.66
CA LEU A 234 10.27 6.25 15.95
C LEU A 234 9.75 4.81 15.93
N CYS A 235 8.75 4.53 15.09
CA CYS A 235 8.14 3.20 14.97
C CYS A 235 8.66 2.41 13.77
N HIS A 236 9.73 2.90 13.12
CA HIS A 236 10.29 2.32 11.90
C HIS A 236 9.20 2.06 10.87
N GLY A 237 8.35 3.04 10.58
CA GLY A 237 7.21 2.84 9.69
C GLY A 237 7.66 2.31 8.32
N GLU A 238 6.90 1.40 7.74
CA GLU A 238 7.32 0.70 6.52
C GLU A 238 7.52 1.68 5.36
N GLY A 239 8.64 1.56 4.64
CA GLY A 239 8.98 2.51 3.58
C GLY A 239 9.02 3.97 4.06
N PHE A 240 9.25 4.20 5.36
CA PHE A 240 9.13 5.51 6.04
C PHE A 240 7.73 6.14 5.96
N MET A 241 6.67 5.33 5.79
CA MET A 241 5.27 5.75 5.68
C MET A 241 4.94 6.65 4.49
N HIS A 242 5.75 6.60 3.43
CA HIS A 242 5.48 7.38 2.21
C HIS A 242 4.17 6.95 1.54
N ASP A 243 3.83 5.67 1.57
CA ASP A 243 2.55 5.13 1.08
C ASP A 243 1.34 5.80 1.77
N THR A 244 1.46 5.97 3.08
CA THR A 244 0.43 6.52 3.94
C THR A 244 0.34 8.02 3.78
N ALA A 245 1.46 8.71 3.63
CA ALA A 245 1.49 10.12 3.27
C ALA A 245 0.84 10.37 1.89
N MET A 246 1.11 9.52 0.89
CA MET A 246 0.44 9.59 -0.42
C MET A 246 -1.06 9.32 -0.31
N LEU A 247 -1.48 8.31 0.46
CA LEU A 247 -2.90 8.06 0.72
C LEU A 247 -3.61 9.27 1.32
N PHE A 248 -3.06 9.83 2.41
CA PHE A 248 -3.66 11.01 3.03
C PHE A 248 -3.60 12.25 2.13
N GLY A 249 -2.55 12.39 1.30
CA GLY A 249 -2.50 13.38 0.22
C GLY A 249 -3.70 13.27 -0.70
N ALA A 250 -4.02 12.06 -1.17
CA ALA A 250 -5.21 11.82 -2.01
C ALA A 250 -6.53 12.08 -1.27
N LEU A 251 -6.59 11.80 0.03
CA LEU A 251 -7.81 11.99 0.83
C LEU A 251 -8.12 13.46 1.14
N GLY A 252 -7.15 14.37 1.03
CA GLY A 252 -7.31 15.80 1.32
C GLY A 252 -6.39 16.33 2.43
N GLY A 253 -5.41 15.55 2.86
CA GLY A 253 -4.41 15.93 3.85
C GLY A 253 -4.98 16.00 5.27
N ASP A 254 -4.56 17.03 6.01
CA ASP A 254 -5.00 17.28 7.38
C ASP A 254 -6.44 17.78 7.49
N GLY A 255 -7.03 18.25 6.39
CA GLY A 255 -8.46 18.61 6.29
C GLY A 255 -9.43 17.44 6.10
N TYR A 256 -8.93 16.22 5.91
CA TYR A 256 -9.78 15.04 5.72
C TYR A 256 -10.36 14.56 7.07
N ASP A 257 -11.68 14.51 7.23
CA ASP A 257 -12.36 14.15 8.49
C ASP A 257 -13.08 12.79 8.44
N GLY A 258 -12.91 12.04 7.34
CA GLY A 258 -13.54 10.74 7.16
C GLY A 258 -13.05 9.70 8.17
N ARG A 259 -13.98 8.86 8.63
CA ARG A 259 -13.74 7.83 9.66
C ARG A 259 -13.43 6.51 8.99
N ALA A 260 -12.23 5.99 9.19
CA ALA A 260 -11.82 4.74 8.58
C ALA A 260 -12.62 3.55 9.11
N GLU A 261 -13.01 2.66 8.21
CA GLU A 261 -13.53 1.33 8.53
C GLU A 261 -12.36 0.35 8.60
N ILE A 262 -12.15 -0.28 9.75
CA ILE A 262 -11.14 -1.31 9.92
C ILE A 262 -11.75 -2.66 9.50
N LEU A 263 -11.34 -3.18 8.35
CA LEU A 263 -11.86 -4.43 7.78
C LEU A 263 -11.20 -5.65 8.41
N THR A 264 -9.93 -5.54 8.74
CA THR A 264 -9.18 -6.57 9.46
C THR A 264 -8.67 -5.95 10.74
N ASP A 265 -9.04 -6.53 11.88
CA ASP A 265 -8.52 -6.12 13.19
C ASP A 265 -6.99 -6.10 13.19
N TYR A 266 -6.42 -5.19 13.98
CA TYR A 266 -4.97 -5.08 14.13
C TYR A 266 -4.35 -6.44 14.46
N PHE A 267 -3.35 -6.82 13.68
CA PHE A 267 -2.59 -8.04 13.92
C PHE A 267 -1.11 -7.78 13.73
N THR A 268 -0.29 -8.71 14.21
CA THR A 268 1.17 -8.58 14.12
C THR A 268 1.75 -9.67 13.22
N SER A 269 2.81 -9.34 12.50
CA SER A 269 3.54 -10.29 11.66
C SER A 269 5.04 -10.05 11.78
N SER A 270 5.76 -11.00 12.38
CA SER A 270 7.22 -11.01 12.47
C SER A 270 7.83 -9.72 13.05
N GLY A 271 7.14 -9.07 13.99
CA GLY A 271 7.60 -7.84 14.64
C GLY A 271 6.88 -6.57 14.19
N THR A 272 6.09 -6.64 13.12
CA THR A 272 5.43 -5.49 12.48
C THR A 272 3.94 -5.43 12.80
N GLY A 273 3.35 -4.22 12.78
CA GLY A 273 1.92 -3.99 12.98
C GLY A 273 1.15 -3.87 11.66
N GLN A 274 0.03 -4.57 11.53
CA GLN A 274 -0.67 -4.77 10.26
C GLN A 274 -2.15 -4.43 10.38
N VAL A 275 -2.75 -3.97 9.28
CA VAL A 275 -4.18 -3.62 9.20
C VAL A 275 -4.66 -3.61 7.75
N ASN A 276 -5.96 -3.84 7.55
CA ASN A 276 -6.68 -3.41 6.35
C ASN A 276 -7.73 -2.37 6.77
N ALA A 277 -7.62 -1.15 6.27
CA ALA A 277 -8.49 -0.03 6.60
C ALA A 277 -8.96 0.69 5.34
N VAL A 278 -10.27 0.89 5.20
CA VAL A 278 -10.88 1.64 4.10
C VAL A 278 -11.26 3.02 4.59
N PHE A 279 -10.93 4.03 3.79
CA PHE A 279 -11.19 5.43 4.07
C PHE A 279 -12.37 5.91 3.22
N PRO A 280 -13.48 6.37 3.84
CA PRO A 280 -14.63 6.84 3.09
C PRO A 280 -14.27 8.10 2.28
N LEU A 281 -14.72 8.14 1.03
CA LEU A 281 -14.56 9.31 0.17
C LEU A 281 -15.84 10.15 0.23
N ALA A 282 -15.69 11.47 0.16
CA ALA A 282 -16.84 12.36 0.02
C ALA A 282 -17.59 12.00 -1.28
N ALA A 283 -18.92 11.96 -1.20
CA ALA A 283 -19.81 11.66 -2.32
C ALA A 283 -19.83 12.78 -3.38
#